data_AF-A0A0S8ENU4-F1
#
_entry.id   AF-A0A0S8ENU4-F1
#
_cell.length_a   1.000
_cell.length_b   1.000
_cell.length_c   1.000
_cell.angle_alpha   90.00
_cell.angle_beta   90.00
_cell.angle_gamma   90.00
#
_symmetry.space_group_name_H-M   'P 1'
#
loop_
_entity.id
_entity.type
_entity.pdbx_description
1 polymer ?
#
loop_
_entity_poly.entity_id
_entity_poly.type
_entity_poly.pdbx_seq_one_letter_code
_entity_poly.pdbx_strand_id
1 'polypeptide(L)'
;MKLINKQTILAAMVGGVSALALTAGGVAFAHGASQGGPHGKGGPWSEEKMDAIVEEMIERLDLSPQQQQEVRTIADGAKAQAAEIEEMPRGKEKFVAFRDLHFATEDQIYANLSCEQRDELRLLKREHKVEWMEQRFERRHGSEN
;
A
#
# COMPACT_ATOMS: atom_id res chain seq x y z
N MET A 1 7.08 39.24 -11.15
CA MET A 1 6.32 38.01 -11.47
C MET A 1 7.32 36.96 -11.96
N LYS A 2 7.68 35.99 -11.10
CA LYS A 2 8.64 34.93 -11.43
C LYS A 2 7.85 33.65 -11.71
N LEU A 3 7.90 33.19 -12.96
CA LEU A 3 7.28 31.97 -13.45
C LEU A 3 8.10 30.78 -12.92
N ILE A 4 7.51 29.98 -12.04
CA ILE A 4 8.10 28.71 -11.61
C ILE A 4 7.85 27.67 -12.70
N ASN A 5 8.95 27.11 -13.18
CA ASN A 5 9.13 26.24 -14.33
C ASN A 5 8.45 24.87 -14.09
N LYS A 6 7.61 24.42 -15.04
CA LYS A 6 6.81 23.18 -14.96
C LYS A 6 7.60 21.88 -15.23
N GLN A 7 8.93 21.93 -15.21
CA GLN A 7 9.80 20.80 -15.57
C GLN A 7 10.42 20.06 -14.38
N THR A 8 10.11 20.41 -13.13
CA THR A 8 10.76 19.82 -11.95
C THR A 8 9.97 18.69 -11.27
N ILE A 9 8.95 18.10 -11.91
CA ILE A 9 8.08 17.08 -11.28
C ILE A 9 8.21 15.68 -11.93
N LEU A 10 8.99 15.50 -13.00
CA LEU A 10 9.02 14.24 -13.77
C LEU A 10 10.38 13.54 -13.85
N ALA A 11 11.15 13.49 -12.76
CA ALA A 11 12.45 12.81 -12.76
C ALA A 11 12.77 12.12 -11.42
N ALA A 12 11.96 11.13 -11.04
CA ALA A 12 12.39 10.02 -10.21
C ALA A 12 11.37 8.89 -10.38
N MET A 13 11.81 7.64 -10.34
CA MET A 13 11.00 6.41 -10.44
C MET A 13 10.83 5.82 -11.84
N VAL A 14 11.87 5.86 -12.69
CA VAL A 14 12.10 4.78 -13.67
C VAL A 14 13.58 4.42 -13.66
N GLY A 15 13.88 3.19 -13.22
CA GLY A 15 15.12 2.49 -13.53
C GLY A 15 16.20 2.54 -12.45
N GLY A 16 16.56 1.36 -11.94
CA GLY A 16 17.90 1.14 -11.38
C GLY A 16 17.92 0.32 -10.11
N VAL A 17 18.10 -1.00 -10.28
CA VAL A 17 18.69 -1.88 -9.27
C VAL A 17 19.89 -1.16 -8.65
N SER A 18 19.79 -0.80 -7.37
CA SER A 18 20.86 -0.16 -6.62
C SER A 18 21.01 -0.90 -5.29
N ALA A 19 21.97 -1.83 -5.27
CA ALA A 19 22.57 -2.29 -4.03
C ALA A 19 23.27 -1.09 -3.37
N LEU A 20 22.79 -0.64 -2.21
CA LEU A 20 23.47 0.28 -1.29
C LEU A 20 22.91 -0.03 0.11
N ALA A 21 23.62 -0.85 0.88
CA ALA A 21 24.58 -0.39 1.89
C ALA A 21 23.88 0.11 3.16
N LEU A 22 23.86 -0.78 4.16
CA LEU A 22 23.52 -0.51 5.55
C LEU A 22 24.37 0.65 6.09
N THR A 23 23.83 1.87 6.05
CA THR A 23 24.33 2.97 6.88
C THR A 23 23.38 3.15 8.05
N ALA A 24 23.77 2.56 9.18
CA ALA A 24 23.28 2.93 10.50
C ALA A 24 23.52 4.44 10.71
N GLY A 25 22.45 5.22 10.71
CA GLY A 25 22.45 6.65 10.99
C GLY A 25 21.12 7.01 11.62
N GLY A 26 21.13 7.22 12.94
CA GLY A 26 19.92 7.39 13.74
C GLY A 26 19.01 8.50 13.27
N VAL A 27 17.73 8.15 13.11
CA VAL A 27 16.62 9.08 13.28
C VAL A 27 15.81 8.58 14.46
N ALA A 28 15.72 9.42 15.49
CA ALA A 28 14.87 9.18 16.63
C ALA A 28 13.42 9.11 16.15
N PHE A 29 12.85 7.91 16.12
CA PHE A 29 11.41 7.73 16.00
C PHE A 29 10.78 8.21 17.31
N ALA A 30 10.49 9.51 17.35
CA ALA A 30 9.50 10.05 18.27
C ALA A 30 8.18 9.37 17.94
N HIS A 31 7.83 8.32 18.70
CA HIS A 31 6.49 7.78 18.79
C HIS A 31 5.58 8.87 19.38
N GLY A 32 5.21 9.84 18.55
CA GLY A 32 4.06 10.68 18.78
C GLY A 32 2.83 9.82 18.57
N ALA A 33 2.33 9.23 19.64
CA ALA A 33 1.01 8.62 19.67
C ALA A 33 -0.02 9.68 19.25
N SER A 34 -0.47 9.66 18.00
CA SER A 34 -1.62 10.46 17.59
C SER A 34 -2.87 9.78 18.15
N GLN A 35 -3.56 10.53 19.02
CA GLN A 35 -4.85 10.14 19.57
C GLN A 35 -5.87 10.05 18.43
N GLY A 36 -6.14 8.82 17.98
CA GLY A 36 -7.23 8.52 17.07
C GLY A 36 -8.59 8.83 17.71
N GLY A 37 -9.32 9.78 17.11
CA GLY A 37 -10.73 10.01 17.39
C GLY A 37 -11.60 8.78 17.04
N PRO A 38 -12.90 8.77 17.41
CA PRO A 38 -13.76 7.58 17.46
C PRO A 38 -14.29 7.11 16.09
N HIS A 39 -13.51 7.19 15.02
CA HIS A 39 -13.93 6.76 13.69
C HIS A 39 -13.05 5.63 13.14
N GLY A 40 -13.57 4.41 13.24
CA GLY A 40 -13.22 3.27 12.39
C GLY A 40 -11.86 2.63 12.67
N LYS A 41 -11.80 1.72 13.65
CA LYS A 41 -10.72 0.72 13.67
C LYS A 41 -10.77 -0.09 12.37
N GLY A 42 -9.68 -0.10 11.59
CA GLY A 42 -9.49 -1.05 10.49
C GLY A 42 -9.65 -0.49 9.06
N GLY A 43 -9.08 0.68 8.77
CA GLY A 43 -8.88 1.13 7.38
C GLY A 43 -8.03 0.12 6.58
N PRO A 44 -8.08 0.13 5.24
CA PRO A 44 -7.33 -0.83 4.41
C PRO A 44 -5.80 -0.80 4.66
N TRP A 45 -5.29 0.32 5.19
CA TRP A 45 -3.89 0.52 5.53
C TRP A 45 -3.53 0.29 7.01
N SER A 46 -4.46 -0.26 7.82
CA SER A 46 -4.14 -0.61 9.20
C SER A 46 -3.10 -1.73 9.25
N GLU A 47 -2.23 -1.70 10.25
CA GLU A 47 -1.16 -2.69 10.48
C GLU A 47 -1.64 -4.14 10.30
N GLU A 48 -2.65 -4.54 11.08
CA GLU A 48 -3.23 -5.89 11.05
C GLU A 48 -3.70 -6.33 9.64
N LYS A 49 -4.35 -5.44 8.89
CA LYS A 49 -4.84 -5.75 7.55
C LYS A 49 -3.73 -5.85 6.52
N MET A 50 -2.76 -4.92 6.59
CA MET A 50 -1.64 -4.94 5.67
C MET A 50 -0.75 -6.17 5.91
N ASP A 51 -0.56 -6.57 7.16
CA ASP A 51 0.17 -7.78 7.49
C ASP A 51 -0.55 -9.02 6.98
N ALA A 52 -1.87 -9.12 7.18
CA ALA A 52 -2.67 -10.23 6.64
C ALA A 52 -2.57 -10.32 5.11
N ILE A 53 -2.64 -9.19 4.40
CA ILE A 53 -2.50 -9.14 2.93
C ILE A 53 -1.10 -9.59 2.50
N VAL A 54 -0.06 -9.18 3.23
CA VAL A 54 1.32 -9.58 2.92
C VAL A 54 1.52 -11.07 3.15
N GLU A 55 1.05 -11.62 4.27
CA GLU A 55 1.16 -13.07 4.54
C GLU A 55 0.40 -13.88 3.49
N GLU A 56 -0.81 -13.47 3.11
CA GLU A 56 -1.57 -14.13 2.05
C GLU A 56 -0.82 -14.11 0.71
N MET A 57 -0.21 -12.98 0.34
CA MET A 57 0.63 -12.92 -0.87
C MET A 57 1.85 -13.85 -0.77
N ILE A 58 2.51 -13.90 0.39
CA ILE A 58 3.68 -14.76 0.61
C ILE A 58 3.32 -16.23 0.40
N GLU A 59 2.20 -16.66 1.00
CA GLU A 59 1.73 -18.04 0.91
C GLU A 59 1.21 -18.40 -0.49
N ARG A 60 0.39 -17.54 -1.09
CA ARG A 60 -0.29 -17.84 -2.36
C ARG A 60 0.63 -17.79 -3.57
N LEU A 61 1.63 -16.91 -3.57
CA LEU A 61 2.54 -16.70 -4.70
C LEU A 61 3.87 -17.45 -4.54
N ASP A 62 4.01 -18.26 -3.48
CA ASP A 62 5.23 -18.98 -3.11
C ASP A 62 6.48 -18.08 -3.19
N LEU A 63 6.42 -16.94 -2.50
CA LEU A 63 7.48 -15.93 -2.60
C LEU A 63 8.79 -16.46 -2.00
N SER A 64 9.90 -16.28 -2.71
CA SER A 64 11.22 -16.59 -2.17
C SER A 64 11.55 -15.71 -0.95
N PRO A 65 12.43 -16.14 -0.03
CA PRO A 65 12.75 -15.35 1.17
C PRO A 65 13.19 -13.91 0.88
N GLN A 66 13.88 -13.69 -0.24
CA GLN A 66 14.27 -12.36 -0.68
C GLN A 66 13.05 -11.53 -1.11
N GLN A 67 12.17 -12.08 -1.94
CA GLN A 67 10.94 -11.41 -2.36
C GLN A 67 10.02 -11.11 -1.17
N GLN A 68 9.91 -12.02 -0.20
CA GLN A 68 9.15 -11.78 1.03
C GLN A 68 9.67 -10.55 1.78
N GLN A 69 10.98 -10.45 1.96
CA GLN A 69 11.60 -9.30 2.62
C GLN A 69 11.35 -7.99 1.85
N GLU A 70 11.45 -8.02 0.53
CA GLU A 70 11.19 -6.86 -0.32
C GLU A 70 9.73 -6.41 -0.24
N VAL A 71 8.78 -7.35 -0.31
CA VAL A 71 7.33 -7.07 -0.19
C VAL A 71 6.99 -6.49 1.18
N ARG A 72 7.53 -7.06 2.28
CA ARG A 72 7.36 -6.48 3.64
C ARG A 72 7.91 -5.07 3.71
N THR A 73 9.10 -4.82 3.16
CA THR A 73 9.72 -3.49 3.13
C THR A 73 8.85 -2.47 2.37
N ILE A 74 8.29 -2.86 1.23
CA ILE A 74 7.37 -2.03 0.44
C ILE A 74 6.10 -1.74 1.25
N ALA A 75 5.52 -2.76 1.88
CA ALA A 75 4.30 -2.62 2.68
C ALA A 75 4.50 -1.68 3.88
N ASP A 76 5.62 -1.80 4.59
CA ASP A 76 5.95 -0.93 5.72
C ASP A 76 6.17 0.53 5.29
N GLY A 77 6.85 0.73 4.15
CA GLY A 77 6.98 2.07 3.54
C GLY A 77 5.61 2.66 3.17
N ALA A 78 4.71 1.85 2.63
CA ALA A 78 3.36 2.29 2.28
C ALA A 78 2.50 2.60 3.52
N LYS A 79 2.61 1.82 4.60
CA LYS A 79 1.96 2.12 5.90
C LYS A 79 2.38 3.48 6.43
N ALA A 80 3.69 3.79 6.40
CA ALA A 80 4.20 5.08 6.86
C ALA A 80 3.63 6.25 6.05
N GLN A 81 3.63 6.14 4.71
CA GLN A 81 3.03 7.16 3.83
C GLN A 81 1.51 7.27 4.03
N ALA A 82 0.82 6.16 4.27
CA ALA A 82 -0.61 6.17 4.56
C ALA A 82 -0.93 6.95 5.84
N ALA A 83 -0.11 6.79 6.90
CA ALA A 83 -0.25 7.56 8.14
C ALA A 83 -0.06 9.07 7.91
N GLU A 84 0.90 9.47 7.08
CA GLU A 84 1.08 10.88 6.70
C GLU A 84 -0.14 11.43 5.93
N ILE A 85 -0.68 10.66 4.99
CA ILE A 85 -1.89 11.03 4.24
C ILE A 85 -3.12 11.08 5.16
N GLU A 86 -3.15 10.26 6.22
CA GLU A 86 -4.23 10.24 7.19
C GLU A 86 -4.35 11.56 7.97
N GLU A 87 -3.25 12.27 8.18
CA GLU A 87 -3.23 13.61 8.80
C GLU A 87 -3.74 14.71 7.85
N MET A 88 -3.86 14.44 6.54
CA MET A 88 -4.39 15.42 5.58
C MET A 88 -5.88 15.71 5.83
N PRO A 89 -6.35 16.94 5.55
CA PRO A 89 -7.77 17.28 5.58
C PRO A 89 -8.61 16.37 4.67
N ARG A 90 -9.84 16.06 5.10
CA ARG A 90 -10.77 15.30 4.26
C ARG A 90 -11.09 16.09 2.99
N GLY A 91 -10.82 15.50 1.84
CA GLY A 91 -11.07 16.13 0.55
C GLY A 91 -10.57 15.29 -0.62
N LYS A 92 -10.72 15.85 -1.82
CA LYS A 92 -10.29 15.20 -3.07
C LYS A 92 -8.79 14.92 -3.08
N GLU A 93 -7.98 15.81 -2.53
CA GLU A 93 -6.53 15.67 -2.48
C GLU A 93 -6.09 14.46 -1.65
N LYS A 94 -6.66 14.28 -0.46
CA LYS A 94 -6.44 13.08 0.36
C LYS A 94 -6.82 11.79 -0.36
N PHE A 95 -7.96 11.80 -1.08
CA PHE A 95 -8.38 10.65 -1.88
C PHE A 95 -7.39 10.33 -3.01
N VAL A 96 -6.94 11.35 -3.74
CA VAL A 96 -5.94 11.20 -4.80
C VAL A 96 -4.63 10.68 -4.23
N ALA A 97 -4.17 11.20 -3.10
CA ALA A 97 -2.94 10.75 -2.44
C ALA A 97 -3.01 9.25 -2.06
N PHE A 98 -4.11 8.80 -1.45
CA PHE A 98 -4.28 7.37 -1.15
C PHE A 98 -4.35 6.49 -2.40
N ARG A 99 -5.00 6.96 -3.45
CA ARG A 99 -5.07 6.23 -4.72
C ARG A 99 -3.69 6.11 -5.36
N ASP A 100 -2.93 7.20 -5.38
CA ASP A 100 -1.60 7.23 -5.98
C ASP A 100 -0.61 6.39 -5.17
N LEU A 101 -0.71 6.42 -3.82
CA LEU A 101 0.00 5.50 -2.94
C LEU A 101 -0.31 4.04 -3.28
N HIS A 102 -1.60 3.70 -3.38
CA HIS A 102 -2.02 2.34 -3.71
C HIS A 102 -1.40 1.84 -5.03
N PHE A 103 -1.48 2.63 -6.10
CA PHE A 103 -0.89 2.24 -7.39
C PHE A 103 0.64 2.14 -7.34
N ALA A 104 1.31 3.08 -6.65
CA ALA A 104 2.76 3.02 -6.50
C ALA A 104 3.21 1.78 -5.74
N THR A 105 2.52 1.41 -4.66
CA THR A 105 2.79 0.18 -3.89
C THR A 105 2.56 -1.06 -4.75
N GLU A 106 1.46 -1.12 -5.51
CA GLU A 106 1.20 -2.25 -6.39
C GLU A 106 2.29 -2.40 -7.46
N ASP A 107 2.68 -1.31 -8.12
CA ASP A 107 3.70 -1.34 -9.17
C ASP A 107 5.06 -1.83 -8.63
N GLN A 108 5.43 -1.42 -7.41
CA GLN A 108 6.65 -1.89 -6.75
C GLN A 108 6.58 -3.40 -6.43
N ILE A 109 5.43 -3.89 -5.94
CA ILE A 109 5.24 -5.32 -5.70
C ILE A 109 5.34 -6.08 -7.03
N TYR A 110 4.62 -5.66 -8.06
CA TYR A 110 4.65 -6.30 -9.38
C TYR A 110 6.08 -6.38 -9.95
N ALA A 111 6.90 -5.35 -9.75
CA ALA A 111 8.28 -5.32 -10.23
C ALA A 111 9.14 -6.48 -9.66
N ASN A 112 8.88 -6.91 -8.43
CA ASN A 112 9.64 -7.97 -7.74
C ASN A 112 9.11 -9.39 -8.01
N LEU A 113 8.00 -9.53 -8.75
CA LEU A 113 7.37 -10.82 -9.05
C LEU A 113 7.75 -11.33 -10.45
N SER A 114 7.85 -12.66 -10.57
CA SER A 114 7.97 -13.35 -11.86
C SER A 114 6.68 -13.25 -12.68
N CYS A 115 6.73 -13.49 -13.99
CA CYS A 115 5.52 -13.43 -14.83
C CYS A 115 4.38 -14.33 -14.30
N GLU A 116 4.70 -15.54 -13.85
CA GLU A 116 3.74 -16.50 -13.31
C GLU A 116 3.12 -15.99 -12.00
N GLN A 117 3.95 -15.50 -11.07
CA GLN A 117 3.50 -14.91 -9.80
C GLN A 117 2.63 -13.67 -10.02
N ARG A 118 2.88 -12.88 -11.07
CA ARG A 118 2.02 -11.73 -11.43
C ARG A 118 0.64 -12.17 -11.89
N ASP A 119 0.54 -13.28 -12.60
CA ASP A 119 -0.74 -13.82 -13.04
C ASP A 119 -1.53 -14.42 -11.88
N GLU A 120 -0.86 -15.11 -10.95
CA GLU A 120 -1.47 -15.55 -9.69
C GLU A 120 -1.96 -14.38 -8.85
N LEU A 121 -1.16 -13.32 -8.70
CA LEU A 121 -1.59 -12.11 -8.01
C LEU A 121 -2.83 -11.46 -8.67
N ARG A 122 -2.92 -11.49 -10.01
CA ARG A 122 -4.11 -11.01 -10.73
C ARG A 122 -5.33 -11.89 -10.50
N LEU A 123 -5.16 -13.19 -10.32
CA LEU A 123 -6.26 -14.10 -9.98
C LEU A 123 -6.73 -13.84 -8.54
N LEU A 124 -5.80 -13.78 -7.59
CA LEU A 124 -6.07 -13.46 -6.19
C LEU A 124 -6.88 -12.17 -6.05
N LYS A 125 -6.44 -11.09 -6.72
CA LYS A 125 -7.19 -9.81 -6.72
C LYS A 125 -8.60 -9.90 -7.28
N ARG A 126 -8.84 -10.79 -8.26
CA ARG A 126 -10.20 -11.02 -8.80
C ARG A 126 -11.06 -11.77 -7.80
N GLU A 127 -10.50 -12.77 -7.12
CA GLU A 127 -11.19 -13.53 -6.07
C GLU A 127 -11.66 -12.57 -4.96
N HIS A 128 -10.74 -11.77 -4.41
CA HIS A 128 -11.09 -10.76 -3.40
C HIS A 128 -12.13 -9.75 -3.88
N LYS A 129 -12.07 -9.35 -5.16
CA LYS A 129 -13.08 -8.45 -5.74
C LYS A 129 -14.46 -9.09 -5.77
N VAL A 130 -14.56 -10.38 -6.09
CA VAL A 130 -15.82 -11.12 -6.10
C VAL A 130 -16.36 -11.25 -4.68
N GLU A 131 -15.53 -11.67 -3.72
CA GLU A 131 -15.94 -11.78 -2.31
C GLU A 131 -16.43 -10.44 -1.75
N TRP A 132 -15.75 -9.35 -2.07
CA TRP A 132 -16.18 -8.02 -1.65
C TRP A 132 -17.54 -7.62 -2.26
N MET A 133 -17.79 -8.00 -3.51
CA MET A 133 -19.08 -7.78 -4.17
C MET A 133 -20.19 -8.60 -3.52
N GLU A 134 -19.94 -9.86 -3.19
CA GLU A 134 -20.88 -10.76 -2.51
C GLU A 134 -21.23 -10.23 -1.12
N GLN A 135 -20.24 -9.92 -0.29
CA GLN A 135 -20.46 -9.31 1.03
C GLN A 135 -21.22 -7.98 0.95
N ARG A 136 -21.04 -7.21 -0.11
CA ARG A 136 -21.80 -5.97 -0.34
C ARG A 136 -23.24 -6.25 -0.76
N PHE A 137 -23.47 -7.29 -1.55
CA PHE A 137 -24.80 -7.74 -1.96
C PHE A 137 -25.58 -8.27 -0.75
N GLU A 138 -24.98 -9.15 0.05
CA GLU A 138 -25.57 -9.72 1.26
C GLU A 138 -25.94 -8.63 2.27
N ARG A 139 -25.07 -7.63 2.50
CA ARG A 139 -25.39 -6.50 3.39
C ARG A 139 -26.58 -5.66 2.90
N ARG A 140 -26.78 -5.57 1.59
CA ARG A 140 -27.89 -4.81 1.01
C ARG A 140 -29.21 -5.56 1.12
N HIS A 141 -29.21 -6.86 0.90
CA HIS A 141 -30.43 -7.68 0.89
C HIS A 141 -30.75 -8.30 2.25
N GLY A 142 -29.75 -8.47 3.13
CA GLY A 142 -29.94 -8.91 4.51
C GLY A 142 -30.57 -7.85 5.42
N SER A 143 -30.64 -6.59 4.98
CA SER A 143 -31.37 -5.52 5.69
C SER A 143 -32.83 -5.38 5.27
N GLU A 144 -33.33 -6.20 4.33
CA GLU A 144 -34.72 -6.21 3.84
C GLU A 144 -35.57 -7.36 4.46
N ASN A 145 -35.02 -8.15 5.38
CA ASN A 145 -35.73 -9.12 6.23
C ASN A 145 -35.71 -8.68 7.69
#